data_AF-A0A7J9THT9-F1
#
_entry.id   AF-A0A7J9THT9-F1
#
_cell.length_a   1.000
_cell.length_b   1.000
_cell.length_c   1.000
_cell.angle_alpha   90.00
_cell.angle_beta   90.00
_cell.angle_gamma   90.00
#
_symmetry.space_group_name_H-M   'P 1'
#
loop_
_entity.id
_entity.type
_entity.pdbx_description
1 polymer ?
#
loop_
_entity_poly.entity_id
_entity_poly.type
_entity_poly.pdbx_seq_one_letter_code
_entity_poly.pdbx_strand_id
1 'polypeptide(L)'
;MSNTMRFVALVLLSIFFIGSSVAEWTLPIYVTSLSSNDNDNSPPPPPATYIRILGVNINASDGFDRDLDVPAPPPPQDDALDVYFPCSHEVVNRLATDIKPDLKGVSWTMELTVPSASVVRMNWNVEAVPKDIPVIMNTGTAQINMKSQDYTTFETGTYSLEVITQIPQTPNGGGGGAGSGGSGEAFKNILISETKREYVNKGSIVSYNFDFEGNIVQYLNFTGLKNSGKIAAKVEILNNTSTLADSAPSDIVYKNLNIWVGNLDWATSENIANPIINFKVEKSWIIDNNISKSTISLNRYSDGIWNPLETYRIGEDAEYLYFETKVPGFSPFAITGKKAMGESGGEGIIVEPTETAKKQQVQAPTEKNGIPAFSLFAGVSVLLIVMQILRKND
;
A
#
# COMPACT_ATOMS: atom_id res chain seq x y z
N MET A 1 -53.70 -39.71 -33.09
CA MET A 1 -53.20 -40.39 -31.88
C MET A 1 -52.14 -39.50 -31.25
N SER A 2 -52.39 -39.13 -30.00
CA SER A 2 -51.59 -38.24 -29.14
C SER A 2 -50.18 -38.76 -28.93
N ASN A 3 -49.15 -37.93 -29.19
CA ASN A 3 -47.83 -38.15 -28.61
C ASN A 3 -47.58 -37.12 -27.52
N THR A 4 -47.67 -37.63 -26.30
CA THR A 4 -47.60 -36.92 -25.03
C THR A 4 -46.13 -36.65 -24.66
N MET A 5 -45.90 -35.39 -24.33
CA MET A 5 -44.77 -34.80 -23.63
C MET A 5 -44.20 -35.66 -22.48
N ARG A 6 -42.88 -35.86 -22.44
CA ARG A 6 -42.08 -36.03 -21.21
C ARG A 6 -40.67 -35.47 -21.41
N PHE A 7 -40.49 -34.20 -21.04
CA PHE A 7 -39.16 -33.64 -20.77
C PHE A 7 -38.69 -34.17 -19.42
N VAL A 8 -37.55 -34.86 -19.41
CA VAL A 8 -36.82 -35.20 -18.19
C VAL A 8 -35.89 -34.02 -17.91
N ALA A 9 -36.17 -33.26 -16.86
CA ALA A 9 -35.27 -32.24 -16.35
C ALA A 9 -34.14 -32.92 -15.57
N LEU A 10 -32.92 -32.87 -16.11
CA LEU A 10 -31.71 -33.28 -15.40
C LEU A 10 -31.26 -32.08 -14.55
N VAL A 11 -31.48 -32.15 -13.24
CA VAL A 11 -30.96 -31.18 -12.28
C VAL A 11 -29.47 -31.45 -12.11
N LEU A 12 -28.62 -30.66 -12.79
CA LEU A 12 -27.20 -30.56 -12.51
C LEU A 12 -27.04 -29.72 -11.24
N LEU A 13 -26.89 -30.40 -10.11
CA LEU A 13 -26.47 -29.80 -8.85
C LEU A 13 -24.98 -29.45 -8.97
N SER A 14 -24.66 -28.27 -9.50
CA SER A 14 -23.32 -27.71 -9.46
C SER A 14 -23.02 -27.28 -8.02
N ILE A 15 -22.40 -28.19 -7.27
CA ILE A 15 -21.70 -27.87 -6.02
C ILE A 15 -20.52 -26.98 -6.41
N PHE A 16 -20.64 -25.69 -6.18
CA PHE A 16 -19.49 -24.78 -6.18
C PHE A 16 -18.60 -25.18 -5.00
N PHE A 17 -17.58 -26.00 -5.25
CA PHE A 17 -16.38 -25.94 -4.43
C PHE A 17 -15.73 -24.58 -4.72
N ILE A 18 -15.79 -23.67 -3.75
CA ILE A 18 -14.84 -22.55 -3.70
C ILE A 18 -13.50 -23.20 -3.35
N GLY A 19 -12.81 -23.70 -4.36
CA GLY A 19 -11.41 -24.06 -4.22
C GLY A 19 -10.63 -22.76 -4.07
N SER A 20 -10.26 -22.40 -2.84
CA SER A 20 -9.14 -21.48 -2.62
C SER A 20 -7.92 -22.15 -3.24
N SER A 21 -7.44 -21.67 -4.38
CA SER A 21 -6.17 -22.14 -4.92
C SER A 21 -5.07 -21.75 -3.94
N VAL A 22 -4.54 -22.73 -3.23
CA VAL A 22 -3.41 -22.60 -2.32
C VAL A 22 -2.16 -22.35 -3.17
N ALA A 23 -1.41 -21.27 -2.90
CA ALA A 23 -0.26 -20.92 -3.71
C ALA A 23 1.01 -21.49 -3.07
N GLU A 24 1.41 -22.71 -3.47
CA GLU A 24 2.72 -23.24 -3.09
C GLU A 24 3.82 -22.59 -3.94
N TRP A 25 4.86 -22.08 -3.30
CA TRP A 25 6.01 -21.49 -3.99
C TRP A 25 7.28 -21.57 -3.14
N THR A 26 8.42 -21.52 -3.80
CA THR A 26 9.74 -21.44 -3.17
C THR A 26 10.61 -20.41 -3.88
N LEU A 27 11.49 -19.77 -3.12
CA LEU A 27 12.40 -18.74 -3.57
C LEU A 27 13.83 -19.08 -3.13
N PRO A 28 14.67 -19.59 -4.04
CA PRO A 28 16.09 -19.75 -3.80
C PRO A 28 16.80 -18.39 -3.77
N ILE A 29 17.58 -18.16 -2.71
CA ILE A 29 18.45 -17.01 -2.49
C ILE A 29 19.89 -17.51 -2.50
N TYR A 30 20.70 -16.98 -3.42
CA TYR A 30 22.12 -17.27 -3.55
C TYR A 30 22.90 -16.22 -2.77
N VAL A 31 23.77 -16.67 -1.87
CA VAL A 31 24.57 -15.82 -0.99
C VAL A 31 26.03 -16.13 -1.23
N THR A 32 26.74 -15.22 -1.90
CA THR A 32 28.12 -15.42 -2.33
C THR A 32 29.03 -14.40 -1.67
N SER A 33 30.06 -14.87 -0.96
CA SER A 33 31.13 -14.01 -0.45
C SER A 33 32.16 -13.70 -1.54
N LEU A 34 32.56 -12.42 -1.63
CA LEU A 34 33.54 -11.86 -2.55
C LEU A 34 34.61 -11.11 -1.74
N SER A 35 35.85 -11.02 -2.24
CA SER A 35 36.91 -10.21 -1.61
C SER A 35 36.56 -8.71 -1.67
N SER A 36 36.82 -7.96 -0.59
CA SER A 36 36.57 -6.51 -0.55
C SER A 36 37.67 -5.65 -1.19
N ASN A 37 38.78 -6.25 -1.62
CA ASN A 37 39.92 -5.55 -2.21
C ASN A 37 40.23 -6.08 -3.61
N ASP A 38 40.04 -5.24 -4.65
CA ASP A 38 40.46 -5.56 -6.03
C ASP A 38 41.99 -5.74 -6.18
N ASN A 39 42.77 -5.26 -5.21
CA ASN A 39 44.24 -5.22 -5.24
C ASN A 39 44.91 -6.21 -4.27
N ASP A 40 44.12 -6.97 -3.51
CA ASP A 40 44.64 -7.96 -2.57
C ASP A 40 44.61 -9.34 -3.23
N ASN A 41 45.79 -9.87 -3.57
CA ASN A 41 45.97 -11.21 -4.13
C ASN A 41 45.80 -12.32 -3.06
N SER A 42 45.47 -11.96 -1.81
CA SER A 42 45.06 -12.95 -0.80
C SER A 42 43.75 -13.57 -1.25
N PRO A 43 43.64 -14.90 -1.36
CA PRO A 43 42.38 -15.53 -1.70
C PRO A 43 41.35 -15.14 -0.62
N PRO A 44 40.12 -14.73 -0.99
CA PRO A 44 39.08 -14.50 -0.01
C PRO A 44 38.95 -15.75 0.88
N PRO A 45 38.56 -15.61 2.17
CA PRO A 45 38.16 -16.77 2.96
C PRO A 45 37.21 -17.63 2.10
N PRO A 46 37.39 -18.96 2.08
CA PRO A 46 36.96 -19.83 0.99
C PRO A 46 35.57 -19.48 0.45
N PRO A 47 35.39 -19.35 -0.88
CA PRO A 47 34.14 -18.88 -1.46
C PRO A 47 33.03 -19.90 -1.18
N ALA A 48 32.19 -19.59 -0.19
CA ALA A 48 30.92 -20.27 -0.02
C ALA A 48 29.89 -19.49 -0.82
N THR A 49 29.32 -20.12 -1.85
CA THR A 49 27.97 -19.76 -2.27
C THR A 49 27.03 -20.66 -1.49
N TYR A 50 26.27 -20.06 -0.59
CA TYR A 50 25.15 -20.75 0.04
C TYR A 50 23.88 -20.53 -0.76
N ILE A 51 23.05 -21.55 -0.81
CA ILE A 51 21.68 -21.44 -1.29
C ILE A 51 20.78 -21.55 -0.06
N ARG A 52 19.95 -20.54 0.16
CA ARG A 52 18.90 -20.55 1.16
C ARG A 52 17.55 -20.52 0.46
N ILE A 53 16.64 -21.38 0.87
CA ILE A 53 15.33 -21.49 0.23
C ILE A 53 14.29 -21.14 1.28
N LEU A 54 13.46 -20.16 0.97
CA LEU A 54 12.23 -19.88 1.71
C LEU A 54 11.04 -20.17 0.82
N GLY A 55 9.88 -20.44 1.41
CA GLY A 55 8.68 -20.71 0.63
C GLY A 55 7.51 -21.10 1.51
N VAL A 56 6.36 -21.29 0.88
CA VAL A 56 5.15 -21.73 1.57
C VAL A 56 4.64 -23.05 1.02
N ASN A 57 4.13 -23.89 1.92
CA ASN A 57 3.43 -25.11 1.58
C ASN A 57 2.24 -25.29 2.51
N ILE A 58 1.10 -25.80 2.00
CA ILE A 58 -0.09 -26.00 2.83
C ILE A 58 0.12 -27.00 3.97
N ASN A 59 1.04 -27.95 3.80
CA ASN A 59 1.33 -28.99 4.77
C ASN A 59 2.45 -28.60 5.75
N ALA A 60 3.03 -27.41 5.61
CA ALA A 60 4.09 -26.95 6.48
C ALA A 60 3.56 -26.47 7.84
N SER A 61 4.45 -26.47 8.82
CA SER A 61 4.30 -25.84 10.12
C SER A 61 5.25 -24.64 10.23
N ASP A 62 5.10 -23.82 11.27
CA ASP A 62 6.03 -22.71 11.51
C ASP A 62 7.33 -23.17 12.21
N GLY A 63 7.40 -24.46 12.58
CA GLY A 63 8.57 -25.10 13.18
C GLY A 63 9.26 -26.04 12.19
N PHE A 64 10.23 -26.83 12.66
CA PHE A 64 10.97 -27.75 11.81
C PHE A 64 10.08 -28.86 11.24
N ASP A 65 9.96 -28.90 9.92
CA ASP A 65 9.28 -29.93 9.16
C ASP A 65 10.28 -30.88 8.48
N ARG A 66 10.37 -32.12 8.95
CA ARG A 66 11.37 -33.10 8.49
C ARG A 66 11.38 -33.32 6.96
N ASP A 67 10.22 -33.25 6.31
CA ASP A 67 10.07 -33.59 4.90
C ASP A 67 10.07 -32.35 3.98
N LEU A 68 10.03 -31.14 4.54
CA LEU A 68 9.96 -29.87 3.79
C LEU A 68 11.19 -28.99 4.03
N ASP A 69 11.71 -28.99 5.26
CA ASP A 69 12.88 -28.21 5.64
C ASP A 69 14.18 -28.99 5.43
N VAL A 70 15.25 -28.22 5.25
CA VAL A 70 16.61 -28.76 5.14
C VAL A 70 17.46 -28.12 6.21
N PRO A 71 18.03 -28.88 7.17
CA PRO A 71 18.96 -28.35 8.16
C PRO A 71 20.16 -27.65 7.49
N ALA A 72 20.58 -26.52 8.06
CA ALA A 72 21.82 -25.88 7.67
C ALA A 72 23.02 -26.73 8.15
N PRO A 73 24.17 -26.64 7.47
CA PRO A 73 25.41 -27.18 8.03
C PRO A 73 25.71 -26.53 9.40
N PRO A 74 26.54 -27.19 10.23
CA PRO A 74 26.97 -26.61 11.49
C PRO A 74 27.66 -25.26 11.29
N PRO A 75 27.65 -24.37 12.31
CA PRO A 75 28.34 -23.09 12.23
C PRO A 75 29.80 -23.26 11.81
N PRO A 76 30.32 -22.41 10.89
CA PRO A 76 31.74 -22.39 10.55
C PRO A 76 32.61 -22.18 11.81
N GLN A 77 33.80 -22.77 11.82
CA GLN A 77 34.73 -22.67 12.95
C GLN A 77 35.67 -21.46 12.85
N ASP A 78 35.81 -20.89 11.65
CA ASP A 78 36.70 -19.77 11.34
C ASP A 78 35.89 -18.56 10.82
N ASP A 79 36.58 -17.44 10.58
CA ASP A 79 36.01 -16.26 9.93
C ASP A 79 35.60 -16.57 8.48
N ALA A 80 34.34 -16.96 8.32
CA ALA A 80 33.77 -17.42 7.06
C ALA A 80 32.34 -16.91 6.91
N LEU A 81 31.86 -16.92 5.67
CA LEU A 81 30.45 -16.70 5.40
C LEU A 81 29.61 -17.70 6.19
N ASP A 82 28.61 -17.19 6.90
CA ASP A 82 27.57 -18.00 7.48
C ASP A 82 26.21 -17.39 7.19
N VAL A 83 25.22 -18.22 6.88
CA VAL A 83 23.85 -17.77 6.66
C VAL A 83 22.88 -18.88 6.98
N TYR A 84 21.76 -18.61 7.65
CA TYR A 84 20.77 -19.65 8.00
C TYR A 84 19.46 -19.03 8.49
N PHE A 85 18.37 -19.81 8.46
CA PHE A 85 17.14 -19.48 9.17
C PHE A 85 17.22 -20.09 10.59
N PRO A 86 17.02 -19.32 11.67
CA PRO A 86 16.97 -19.87 13.01
C PRO A 86 15.67 -20.67 13.19
N CYS A 87 15.75 -21.80 13.88
CA CYS A 87 14.61 -22.66 14.15
C CYS A 87 14.55 -23.03 15.64
N SER A 88 13.36 -22.98 16.24
CA SER A 88 13.14 -23.40 17.63
C SER A 88 12.78 -24.88 17.67
N HIS A 89 13.79 -25.76 17.68
CA HIS A 89 13.62 -27.21 17.79
C HIS A 89 14.79 -27.84 18.56
N GLU A 90 14.54 -28.95 19.26
CA GLU A 90 15.47 -29.54 20.24
C GLU A 90 16.82 -29.97 19.63
N VAL A 91 16.81 -30.39 18.37
CA VAL A 91 17.99 -30.96 17.68
C VAL A 91 18.42 -30.12 16.47
N VAL A 92 17.49 -29.40 15.85
CA VAL A 92 17.72 -28.67 14.60
C VAL A 92 17.41 -27.21 14.87
N ASN A 93 18.45 -26.39 15.06
CA ASN A 93 18.29 -24.99 15.41
C ASN A 93 18.57 -24.03 14.25
N ARG A 94 18.97 -24.56 13.09
CA ARG A 94 19.40 -23.80 11.93
C ARG A 94 18.98 -24.51 10.65
N LEU A 95 18.37 -23.79 9.72
CA LEU A 95 17.86 -24.31 8.47
C LEU A 95 18.52 -23.64 7.27
N ALA A 96 18.78 -24.43 6.23
CA ALA A 96 19.09 -23.98 4.89
C ALA A 96 17.84 -23.80 4.03
N THR A 97 16.78 -24.57 4.31
CA THR A 97 15.44 -24.40 3.71
C THR A 97 14.42 -24.31 4.83
N ASP A 98 13.60 -23.26 4.82
CA ASP A 98 12.54 -22.99 5.79
C ASP A 98 11.22 -22.77 5.04
N ILE A 99 10.37 -23.80 5.03
CA ILE A 99 9.05 -23.79 4.39
C ILE A 99 8.00 -23.60 5.47
N LYS A 100 7.15 -22.59 5.29
CA LYS A 100 6.13 -22.21 6.28
C LYS A 100 4.71 -22.44 5.76
N PRO A 101 3.70 -22.53 6.64
CA PRO A 101 2.31 -22.66 6.20
C PRO A 101 1.89 -21.44 5.37
N ASP A 102 1.03 -21.67 4.38
CA ASP A 102 0.40 -20.60 3.59
C ASP A 102 -0.62 -19.82 4.46
N LEU A 103 -0.08 -18.94 5.31
CA LEU A 103 -0.82 -18.04 6.18
C LEU A 103 -0.74 -16.61 5.65
N LYS A 104 -1.73 -15.80 6.01
CA LYS A 104 -1.71 -14.37 5.74
C LYS A 104 -0.58 -13.70 6.54
N GLY A 105 0.48 -13.24 5.86
CA GLY A 105 1.56 -12.48 6.49
C GLY A 105 2.69 -13.33 7.07
N VAL A 106 3.27 -14.23 6.27
CA VAL A 106 4.39 -15.11 6.70
C VAL A 106 5.69 -14.32 6.78
N SER A 107 6.49 -14.58 7.82
CA SER A 107 7.83 -13.99 8.02
C SER A 107 8.91 -15.06 8.22
N TRP A 108 10.06 -14.84 7.59
CA TRP A 108 11.29 -15.60 7.76
C TRP A 108 12.37 -14.67 8.30
N THR A 109 13.06 -15.10 9.35
CA THR A 109 14.28 -14.43 9.81
C THR A 109 15.49 -15.17 9.26
N MET A 110 16.47 -14.46 8.71
CA MET A 110 17.71 -15.02 8.22
C MET A 110 18.88 -14.33 8.90
N GLU A 111 19.70 -15.09 9.60
CA GLU A 111 20.95 -14.62 10.19
C GLU A 111 22.07 -14.73 9.15
N LEU A 112 22.82 -13.65 8.94
CA LEU A 112 23.93 -13.55 8.00
C LEU A 112 25.19 -13.02 8.71
N THR A 113 26.30 -13.73 8.54
CA THR A 113 27.64 -13.28 8.94
C THR A 113 28.50 -13.13 7.70
N VAL A 114 28.96 -11.90 7.45
CA VAL A 114 29.88 -11.55 6.37
C VAL A 114 31.30 -11.54 6.93
N PRO A 115 32.23 -12.35 6.39
CA PRO A 115 33.57 -12.47 6.93
C PRO A 115 34.39 -11.19 6.76
N SER A 116 35.52 -11.10 7.47
CA SER A 116 36.41 -9.94 7.36
C SER A 116 36.94 -9.76 5.94
N ALA A 117 37.20 -8.51 5.56
CA ALA A 117 37.73 -8.13 4.25
C ALA A 117 36.94 -8.73 3.06
N SER A 118 35.62 -8.85 3.24
CA SER A 118 34.74 -9.45 2.25
C SER A 118 33.45 -8.65 2.11
N VAL A 119 32.91 -8.66 0.90
CA VAL A 119 31.56 -8.19 0.58
C VAL A 119 30.74 -9.41 0.21
N VAL A 120 29.54 -9.53 0.74
CA VAL A 120 28.59 -10.57 0.32
C VAL A 120 27.62 -9.99 -0.68
N ARG A 121 27.45 -10.68 -1.81
CA ARG A 121 26.35 -10.46 -2.74
C ARG A 121 25.28 -11.51 -2.51
N MET A 122 24.06 -11.05 -2.27
CA MET A 122 22.88 -11.87 -2.15
C MET A 122 21.98 -11.62 -3.35
N ASN A 123 21.54 -12.66 -4.07
CA ASN A 123 20.68 -12.51 -5.25
C ASN A 123 19.64 -13.62 -5.37
N TRP A 124 18.57 -13.34 -6.10
CA TRP A 124 17.45 -14.26 -6.33
C TRP A 124 16.83 -14.02 -7.72
N ASN A 125 16.00 -14.95 -8.18
CA ASN A 125 15.26 -14.78 -9.43
C ASN A 125 13.94 -14.06 -9.16
N VAL A 126 13.77 -12.85 -9.71
CA VAL A 126 12.52 -12.07 -9.59
C VAL A 126 11.30 -12.81 -10.18
N GLU A 127 11.51 -13.70 -11.15
CA GLU A 127 10.42 -14.50 -11.73
C GLU A 127 9.89 -15.56 -10.76
N ALA A 128 10.74 -16.06 -9.85
CA ALA A 128 10.37 -17.02 -8.82
C ALA A 128 9.62 -16.38 -7.64
N VAL A 129 9.72 -15.06 -7.49
CA VAL A 129 8.93 -14.31 -6.50
C VAL A 129 7.45 -14.33 -6.92
N PRO A 130 6.51 -14.67 -6.02
CA PRO A 130 5.08 -14.63 -6.30
C PRO A 130 4.63 -13.31 -6.94
N LYS A 131 3.71 -13.40 -7.91
CA LYS A 131 3.21 -12.21 -8.63
C LYS A 131 2.19 -11.44 -7.82
N ASP A 132 1.36 -12.15 -7.07
CA ASP A 132 0.16 -11.61 -6.42
C ASP A 132 0.41 -11.30 -4.93
N ILE A 133 1.62 -11.57 -4.42
CA ILE A 133 1.99 -11.39 -3.02
C ILE A 133 3.32 -10.62 -2.96
N PRO A 134 3.34 -9.38 -2.43
CA PRO A 134 4.59 -8.66 -2.20
C PRO A 134 5.50 -9.45 -1.25
N VAL A 135 6.74 -9.71 -1.70
CA VAL A 135 7.80 -10.28 -0.87
C VAL A 135 8.85 -9.21 -0.62
N ILE A 136 8.96 -8.79 0.64
CA ILE A 136 9.82 -7.70 1.06
C ILE A 136 10.95 -8.25 1.93
N MET A 137 12.19 -7.91 1.59
CA MET A 137 13.36 -8.18 2.43
C MET A 137 13.77 -6.91 3.19
N ASN A 138 13.75 -6.99 4.51
CA ASN A 138 14.28 -6.00 5.44
C ASN A 138 15.75 -6.34 5.74
N THR A 139 16.67 -5.46 5.35
CA THR A 139 18.12 -5.65 5.57
C THR A 139 18.64 -5.00 6.86
N GLY A 140 17.74 -4.49 7.69
CA GLY A 140 18.03 -3.62 8.85
C GLY A 140 18.28 -2.16 8.48
N THR A 141 18.72 -1.87 7.25
CA THR A 141 18.96 -0.49 6.76
C THR A 141 18.11 -0.09 5.57
N ALA A 142 17.57 -1.08 4.84
CA ALA A 142 16.70 -0.86 3.70
C ALA A 142 15.58 -1.91 3.64
N GLN A 143 14.53 -1.59 2.88
CA GLN A 143 13.51 -2.53 2.44
C GLN A 143 13.65 -2.75 0.94
N ILE A 144 13.69 -4.01 0.54
CA ILE A 144 13.86 -4.43 -0.84
C ILE A 144 12.59 -5.17 -1.27
N ASN A 145 11.87 -4.61 -2.23
CA ASN A 145 10.86 -5.37 -2.94
C ASN A 145 11.58 -6.39 -3.83
N MET A 146 11.52 -7.66 -3.45
CA MET A 146 12.23 -8.74 -4.12
C MET A 146 11.70 -9.00 -5.54
N LYS A 147 10.55 -8.44 -5.92
CA LYS A 147 10.03 -8.47 -7.29
C LYS A 147 10.63 -7.39 -8.19
N SER A 148 11.08 -6.28 -7.62
CA SER A 148 11.60 -5.11 -8.36
C SER A 148 13.12 -5.04 -8.39
N GLN A 149 13.79 -5.75 -7.48
CA GLN A 149 15.24 -5.83 -7.37
C GLN A 149 15.63 -7.30 -7.17
N ASP A 150 16.72 -7.73 -7.79
CA ASP A 150 17.16 -9.12 -7.87
C ASP A 150 18.43 -9.41 -7.06
N TYR A 151 19.04 -8.40 -6.44
CA TYR A 151 20.21 -8.58 -5.57
C TYR A 151 20.35 -7.48 -4.51
N THR A 152 21.14 -7.73 -3.47
CA THR A 152 21.65 -6.75 -2.52
C THR A 152 23.08 -7.11 -2.09
N THR A 153 23.80 -6.17 -1.47
CA THR A 153 25.16 -6.38 -0.97
C THR A 153 25.28 -6.02 0.50
N PHE A 154 26.19 -6.72 1.19
CA PHE A 154 26.50 -6.51 2.60
C PHE A 154 28.01 -6.42 2.78
N GLU A 155 28.46 -5.43 3.52
CA GLU A 155 29.84 -5.31 3.98
C GLU A 155 30.10 -6.28 5.14
N THR A 156 31.36 -6.41 5.57
CA THR A 156 31.73 -7.18 6.76
C THR A 156 30.85 -6.81 7.96
N GLY A 157 30.27 -7.82 8.61
CA GLY A 157 29.37 -7.64 9.75
C GLY A 157 28.39 -8.80 9.96
N THR A 158 27.56 -8.68 11.00
CA THR A 158 26.47 -9.61 11.28
C THR A 158 25.14 -8.90 11.10
N TYR A 159 24.19 -9.58 10.45
CA TYR A 159 22.89 -9.04 10.08
C TYR A 159 21.80 -10.04 10.43
N SER A 160 20.70 -9.54 11.02
CA SER A 160 19.44 -10.27 11.14
C SER A 160 18.49 -9.70 10.11
N LEU A 161 18.27 -10.44 9.03
CA LEU A 161 17.44 -10.06 7.89
C LEU A 161 16.04 -10.63 8.11
N GLU A 162 15.01 -9.90 7.69
CA GLU A 162 13.64 -10.40 7.73
C GLU A 162 13.06 -10.39 6.33
N VAL A 163 12.56 -11.53 5.85
CA VAL A 163 11.77 -11.61 4.63
C VAL A 163 10.32 -11.80 5.02
N ILE A 164 9.44 -10.93 4.57
CA ILE A 164 8.01 -11.01 4.84
C ILE A 164 7.24 -11.14 3.54
N THR A 165 6.24 -12.02 3.55
CA THR A 165 5.13 -11.94 2.63
C THR A 165 4.12 -10.97 3.22
N GLN A 166 3.79 -9.92 2.50
CA GLN A 166 2.66 -9.08 2.87
C GLN A 166 1.46 -9.58 2.07
N ILE A 167 0.29 -9.68 2.70
CA ILE A 167 -0.96 -9.78 1.91
C ILE A 167 -0.94 -8.55 0.97
N PRO A 168 -1.32 -8.66 -0.31
CA PRO A 168 -1.58 -7.48 -1.13
C PRO A 168 -2.70 -6.67 -0.48
N GLN A 169 -2.31 -5.74 0.39
CA GLN A 169 -2.75 -4.39 0.22
C GLN A 169 -1.57 -3.79 -0.51
N THR A 170 -1.72 -3.85 -1.83
CA THR A 170 -1.64 -2.65 -2.63
C THR A 170 -0.58 -1.68 -2.06
N PRO A 171 0.63 -1.53 -2.61
CA PRO A 171 1.79 -1.27 -1.77
C PRO A 171 2.65 -0.02 -2.06
N ASN A 172 3.88 0.02 -1.49
CA ASN A 172 4.97 0.98 -1.74
C ASN A 172 6.24 0.71 -0.91
N GLY A 173 7.49 0.97 -1.34
CA GLY A 173 8.02 1.71 -2.48
C GLY A 173 9.34 2.45 -2.17
N GLY A 174 10.46 1.71 -2.13
CA GLY A 174 11.78 2.14 -2.62
C GLY A 174 12.62 3.18 -1.86
N GLY A 175 13.84 2.76 -1.50
CA GLY A 175 15.07 3.50 -1.84
C GLY A 175 15.74 4.35 -0.76
N GLY A 176 16.87 3.86 -0.25
CA GLY A 176 17.81 4.61 0.59
C GLY A 176 18.48 5.80 -0.11
N GLY A 177 18.94 6.76 0.67
CA GLY A 177 19.80 7.85 0.22
C GLY A 177 19.51 9.19 0.88
N ALA A 178 20.04 9.36 2.10
CA ALA A 178 20.34 10.60 2.80
C ALA A 178 19.22 11.64 2.98
N GLY A 179 18.72 11.69 4.22
CA GLY A 179 18.22 12.90 4.86
C GLY A 179 16.80 13.31 4.50
N SER A 180 15.79 12.63 5.06
CA SER A 180 14.49 13.24 5.39
C SER A 180 13.73 12.37 6.38
N GLY A 181 13.60 12.85 7.63
CA GLY A 181 12.68 12.35 8.67
C GLY A 181 12.50 10.83 8.77
N GLY A 182 13.29 10.16 9.62
CA GLY A 182 13.04 8.76 9.97
C GLY A 182 11.58 8.57 10.44
N SER A 183 10.99 7.41 10.12
CA SER A 183 9.63 7.10 10.58
C SER A 183 9.57 7.18 12.10
N GLY A 184 8.52 7.80 12.64
CA GLY A 184 8.22 7.76 14.08
C GLY A 184 7.59 6.43 14.52
N GLU A 185 7.31 5.53 13.58
CA GLU A 185 6.56 4.31 13.81
C GLU A 185 7.47 3.10 14.06
N ALA A 186 6.98 2.16 14.87
CA ALA A 186 7.56 0.83 14.91
C ALA A 186 7.29 0.11 13.58
N PHE A 187 8.24 -0.65 13.06
CA PHE A 187 8.14 -1.33 11.76
C PHE A 187 6.86 -2.16 11.59
N LYS A 188 6.46 -2.91 12.62
CA LYS A 188 5.21 -3.70 12.62
C LYS A 188 3.93 -2.87 12.40
N ASN A 189 3.99 -1.55 12.64
CA ASN A 189 2.87 -0.65 12.44
C ASN A 189 2.80 -0.09 11.01
N ILE A 190 3.85 -0.25 10.21
CA ILE A 190 3.91 0.25 8.84
C ILE A 190 3.47 -0.88 7.90
N LEU A 191 2.32 -0.70 7.26
CA LEU A 191 1.83 -1.62 6.23
C LEU A 191 2.61 -1.37 4.93
N ILE A 192 2.77 -0.11 4.54
CA ILE A 192 3.31 0.35 3.26
C ILE A 192 4.13 1.61 3.47
N SER A 193 5.22 1.80 2.72
CA SER A 193 6.03 3.02 2.76
C SER A 193 6.55 3.41 1.38
N GLU A 194 6.00 4.45 0.75
CA GLU A 194 6.53 5.00 -0.51
C GLU A 194 7.40 6.19 -0.25
N THR A 195 8.49 6.34 -0.99
CA THR A 195 9.11 7.65 -1.20
C THR A 195 9.22 7.99 -2.68
N LYS A 196 8.65 9.13 -3.08
CA LYS A 196 8.83 9.73 -4.41
C LYS A 196 9.65 11.01 -4.29
N ARG A 197 10.32 11.42 -5.37
CA ARG A 197 11.16 12.64 -5.39
C ARG A 197 10.94 13.45 -6.66
N GLU A 198 10.50 14.68 -6.50
CA GLU A 198 10.19 15.60 -7.60
C GLU A 198 10.96 16.91 -7.48
N TYR A 199 11.12 17.60 -8.61
CA TYR A 199 11.70 18.94 -8.63
C TYR A 199 10.66 19.99 -8.23
N VAL A 200 10.94 20.73 -7.16
CA VAL A 200 10.10 21.83 -6.68
C VAL A 200 10.69 23.15 -7.17
N ASN A 201 10.04 23.73 -8.18
CA ASN A 201 10.37 25.03 -8.74
C ASN A 201 9.28 26.06 -8.41
N LYS A 202 9.69 27.31 -8.23
CA LYS A 202 8.79 28.42 -7.94
C LYS A 202 7.74 28.58 -9.05
N GLY A 203 6.47 28.68 -8.66
CA GLY A 203 5.33 28.87 -9.55
C GLY A 203 4.86 27.61 -10.28
N SER A 204 5.52 26.45 -10.11
CA SER A 204 5.14 25.21 -10.77
C SER A 204 4.22 24.36 -9.89
N ILE A 205 3.26 23.66 -10.50
CA ILE A 205 2.54 22.58 -9.84
C ILE A 205 3.45 21.36 -9.81
N VAL A 206 3.70 20.85 -8.62
CA VAL A 206 4.46 19.63 -8.36
C VAL A 206 3.46 18.52 -8.08
N SER A 207 3.65 17.36 -8.71
CA SER A 207 2.78 16.20 -8.56
C SER A 207 3.61 14.97 -8.24
N TYR A 208 3.42 14.42 -7.05
CA TYR A 208 3.97 13.13 -6.65
C TYR A 208 2.89 12.08 -6.92
N ASN A 209 3.15 11.17 -7.85
CA ASN A 209 2.26 10.05 -8.15
C ASN A 209 2.74 8.81 -7.43
N PHE A 210 1.86 8.20 -6.65
CA PHE A 210 2.14 7.05 -5.82
C PHE A 210 1.53 5.82 -6.48
N ASP A 211 2.38 4.91 -6.98
CA ASP A 211 1.98 3.94 -8.01
C ASP A 211 2.36 2.50 -7.72
N PHE A 212 3.19 2.23 -6.71
CA PHE A 212 3.31 0.86 -6.22
C PHE A 212 1.90 0.49 -5.79
N GLU A 213 1.46 -0.64 -6.32
CA GLU A 213 0.14 -1.28 -6.36
C GLU A 213 -0.93 -0.97 -5.29
N GLY A 214 -0.87 0.00 -4.40
CA GLY A 214 -1.99 0.73 -3.82
C GLY A 214 -1.92 0.93 -2.32
N ASN A 215 -0.78 1.49 -1.96
CA ASN A 215 -0.89 2.78 -1.35
C ASN A 215 -2.18 3.48 -1.83
N ILE A 216 -3.10 3.63 -0.89
CA ILE A 216 -4.42 4.17 -1.20
C ILE A 216 -4.35 5.65 -1.55
N VAL A 217 -3.23 6.33 -1.28
CA VAL A 217 -2.94 7.68 -1.79
C VAL A 217 -2.48 7.55 -3.23
N GLN A 218 -3.16 8.21 -4.16
CA GLN A 218 -2.81 8.15 -5.59
C GLN A 218 -1.84 9.25 -5.98
N TYR A 219 -2.10 10.47 -5.50
CA TYR A 219 -1.22 11.59 -5.74
C TYR A 219 -1.26 12.63 -4.63
N LEU A 220 -0.16 13.36 -4.55
CA LEU A 220 -0.03 14.59 -3.77
C LEU A 220 0.38 15.72 -4.72
N ASN A 221 -0.41 16.80 -4.72
CA ASN A 221 -0.13 17.98 -5.54
C ASN A 221 0.05 19.22 -4.68
N PHE A 222 0.95 20.12 -5.06
CA PHE A 222 1.04 21.47 -4.50
C PHE A 222 1.73 22.42 -5.49
N THR A 223 1.64 23.72 -5.26
CA THR A 223 2.41 24.74 -6.01
C THR A 223 3.67 25.11 -5.23
N GLY A 224 4.85 25.02 -5.86
CA GLY A 224 6.10 25.47 -5.25
C GLY A 224 6.18 27.00 -5.16
N LEU A 225 6.57 27.54 -4.01
CA LEU A 225 6.74 29.00 -3.82
C LEU A 225 8.21 29.45 -3.89
N LYS A 226 9.14 28.49 -3.80
CA LYS A 226 10.60 28.69 -3.91
C LYS A 226 11.21 27.63 -4.83
N ASN A 227 12.40 27.90 -5.35
CA ASN A 227 13.22 26.89 -6.03
C ASN A 227 13.94 26.09 -4.96
N SER A 228 13.55 24.84 -4.76
CA SER A 228 14.08 23.97 -3.69
C SER A 228 14.78 22.72 -4.21
N GLY A 229 14.92 22.58 -5.52
CA GLY A 229 15.57 21.42 -6.12
C GLY A 229 14.70 20.17 -5.96
N LYS A 230 15.34 19.01 -5.79
CA LYS A 230 14.66 17.72 -5.71
C LYS A 230 14.24 17.43 -4.27
N ILE A 231 12.93 17.42 -4.01
CA ILE A 231 12.34 17.21 -2.68
C ILE A 231 11.63 15.86 -2.62
N ALA A 232 11.83 15.12 -1.53
CA ALA A 232 11.16 13.85 -1.28
C ALA A 232 9.77 14.06 -0.69
N ALA A 233 8.80 13.25 -1.10
CA ALA A 233 7.55 13.04 -0.39
C ALA A 233 7.45 11.57 -0.01
N LYS A 234 7.12 11.32 1.25
CA LYS A 234 6.97 9.97 1.81
C LYS A 234 5.54 9.76 2.27
N VAL A 235 4.95 8.62 1.91
CA VAL A 235 3.63 8.19 2.38
C VAL A 235 3.80 6.84 3.07
N GLU A 236 3.36 6.74 4.31
CA GLU A 236 3.20 5.48 5.02
C GLU A 236 1.72 5.17 5.21
N ILE A 237 1.30 3.95 4.90
CA ILE A 237 0.01 3.40 5.33
C ILE A 237 0.27 2.52 6.54
N LEU A 238 -0.54 2.65 7.58
CA LEU A 238 -0.29 2.04 8.88
C LEU A 238 -1.36 0.99 9.23
N ASN A 239 -0.93 -0.02 9.99
CA ASN A 239 -1.80 -1.07 10.54
C ASN A 239 -2.67 -0.53 11.68
N ASN A 240 -2.11 0.31 12.55
CA ASN A 240 -2.79 0.94 13.68
C ASN A 240 -2.60 2.45 13.64
N THR A 241 -3.20 3.15 14.60
CA THR A 241 -3.00 4.59 14.80
C THR A 241 -1.50 4.91 14.88
N SER A 242 -1.12 6.03 14.26
CA SER A 242 0.26 6.54 14.31
C SER A 242 0.70 6.79 15.76
N THR A 243 1.95 6.43 16.09
CA THR A 243 2.58 6.80 17.38
C THR A 243 2.82 8.30 17.54
N LEU A 244 2.70 9.06 16.44
CA LEU A 244 2.74 10.53 16.42
C LEU A 244 1.39 11.15 16.80
N ALA A 245 0.34 10.33 16.97
CA ALA A 245 -0.94 10.71 17.56
C ALA A 245 -1.09 10.05 18.93
N ASP A 246 -1.61 10.78 19.91
CA ASP A 246 -1.81 10.27 21.28
C ASP A 246 -3.11 9.48 21.45
N SER A 247 -3.97 9.50 20.44
CA SER A 247 -5.32 8.95 20.47
C SER A 247 -5.75 8.52 19.08
N ALA A 248 -6.69 7.57 18.99
CA ALA A 248 -7.30 7.17 17.73
C ALA A 248 -8.47 8.10 17.35
N PRO A 249 -8.80 8.24 16.05
CA PRO A 249 -10.04 8.89 15.63
C PRO A 249 -11.28 8.20 16.23
N SER A 250 -12.35 8.97 16.51
CA SER A 250 -13.59 8.43 17.08
C SER A 250 -14.45 7.64 16.09
N ASP A 251 -14.32 7.92 14.80
CA ASP A 251 -15.08 7.29 13.73
C ASP A 251 -14.42 5.98 13.26
N ILE A 252 -15.12 5.19 12.44
CA ILE A 252 -14.59 3.91 11.95
C ILE A 252 -13.45 4.20 10.98
N VAL A 253 -12.26 3.70 11.30
CA VAL A 253 -11.04 3.92 10.51
C VAL A 253 -10.97 2.93 9.35
N TYR A 254 -10.71 3.45 8.14
CA TYR A 254 -10.34 2.65 6.98
C TYR A 254 -8.84 2.35 7.00
N LYS A 255 -8.01 3.40 6.99
CA LYS A 255 -6.55 3.34 7.07
C LYS A 255 -6.03 4.54 7.84
N ASN A 256 -4.98 4.31 8.63
CA ASN A 256 -4.14 5.37 9.20
C ASN A 256 -2.96 5.60 8.26
N LEU A 257 -2.45 6.83 8.21
CA LEU A 257 -1.36 7.19 7.32
C LEU A 257 -0.49 8.31 7.90
N ASN A 258 0.79 8.27 7.57
CA ASN A 258 1.70 9.39 7.78
C ASN A 258 2.17 9.91 6.43
N ILE A 259 2.21 11.23 6.26
CA ILE A 259 2.68 11.86 5.03
C ILE A 259 3.70 12.93 5.42
N TRP A 260 4.84 12.93 4.74
CA TRP A 260 5.88 13.93 4.88
C TRP A 260 6.32 14.45 3.52
N VAL A 261 6.68 15.74 3.47
CA VAL A 261 7.26 16.36 2.28
C VAL A 261 8.45 17.20 2.70
N GLY A 262 9.61 16.88 2.14
CA GLY A 262 10.89 17.43 2.55
C GLY A 262 11.29 16.98 3.95
N ASN A 263 12.27 17.69 4.50
CA ASN A 263 12.67 17.51 5.89
C ASN A 263 11.60 18.04 6.84
N LEU A 264 11.74 17.74 8.14
CA LEU A 264 10.84 18.24 9.17
C LEU A 264 10.63 19.76 9.01
N ASP A 265 9.36 20.18 9.01
CA ASP A 265 8.92 21.57 8.85
C ASP A 265 9.33 22.25 7.53
N TRP A 266 9.68 21.50 6.48
CA TRP A 266 9.93 22.09 5.16
C TRP A 266 8.63 22.52 4.48
N ALA A 267 7.57 21.70 4.56
CA ALA A 267 6.32 21.92 3.84
C ALA A 267 5.38 22.95 4.51
N THR A 268 5.88 24.17 4.68
CA THR A 268 5.15 25.31 5.25
C THR A 268 4.54 26.19 4.16
N SER A 269 3.66 27.10 4.56
CA SER A 269 3.07 28.12 3.67
C SER A 269 4.09 29.07 3.03
N GLU A 270 5.35 29.07 3.49
CA GLU A 270 6.44 29.80 2.83
C GLU A 270 7.01 29.08 1.61
N ASN A 271 6.93 27.74 1.59
CA ASN A 271 7.60 26.90 0.59
C ASN A 271 6.61 26.31 -0.40
N ILE A 272 5.36 26.06 0.02
CA ILE A 272 4.32 25.45 -0.82
C ILE A 272 2.97 26.17 -0.66
N ALA A 273 2.14 26.10 -1.70
CA ALA A 273 0.76 26.59 -1.70
C ALA A 273 -0.20 25.53 -2.23
N ASN A 274 -1.44 25.56 -1.72
CA ASN A 274 -2.55 24.71 -2.17
C ASN A 274 -2.24 23.20 -2.19
N PRO A 275 -1.73 22.60 -1.10
CA PRO A 275 -1.48 21.17 -1.08
C PRO A 275 -2.81 20.39 -1.09
N ILE A 276 -2.86 19.37 -1.93
CA ILE A 276 -4.02 18.53 -2.20
C ILE A 276 -3.57 17.07 -2.13
N ILE A 277 -4.35 16.24 -1.44
CA ILE A 277 -4.17 14.79 -1.38
C ILE A 277 -5.35 14.14 -2.10
N ASN A 278 -5.04 13.18 -2.95
CA ASN A 278 -6.03 12.28 -3.54
C ASN A 278 -5.84 10.86 -3.00
N PHE A 279 -6.95 10.23 -2.64
CA PHE A 279 -6.96 8.87 -2.14
C PHE A 279 -8.17 8.08 -2.63
N LYS A 280 -8.05 6.75 -2.58
CA LYS A 280 -9.11 5.80 -2.92
C LYS A 280 -9.56 4.99 -1.69
N VAL A 281 -10.83 4.60 -1.66
CA VAL A 281 -11.42 3.77 -0.60
C VAL A 281 -12.13 2.59 -1.25
N GLU A 282 -11.83 1.38 -0.79
CA GLU A 282 -12.45 0.15 -1.28
C GLU A 282 -13.96 0.13 -1.01
N LYS A 283 -14.74 -0.21 -2.03
CA LYS A 283 -16.20 -0.37 -1.91
C LYS A 283 -16.57 -1.51 -0.96
N SER A 284 -15.76 -2.57 -0.89
CA SER A 284 -15.96 -3.69 0.06
C SER A 284 -15.92 -3.20 1.51
N TRP A 285 -14.90 -2.43 1.90
CA TRP A 285 -14.81 -1.88 3.26
C TRP A 285 -16.04 -1.04 3.63
N ILE A 286 -16.53 -0.22 2.69
CA ILE A 286 -17.74 0.61 2.90
C ILE A 286 -18.95 -0.27 3.17
N ILE A 287 -19.13 -1.35 2.39
CA ILE A 287 -20.25 -2.29 2.52
C ILE A 287 -20.14 -3.07 3.83
N ASP A 288 -18.98 -3.67 4.10
CA ASP A 288 -18.73 -4.55 5.25
C ASP A 288 -18.89 -3.81 6.58
N ASN A 289 -18.59 -2.50 6.59
CA ASN A 289 -18.69 -1.65 7.79
C ASN A 289 -19.97 -0.80 7.83
N ASN A 290 -20.88 -0.98 6.86
CA ASN A 290 -22.12 -0.20 6.70
C ASN A 290 -21.87 1.32 6.74
N ILE A 291 -20.86 1.81 6.02
CA ILE A 291 -20.43 3.21 6.05
C ILE A 291 -21.31 4.07 5.13
N SER A 292 -21.78 5.21 5.64
CA SER A 292 -22.40 6.22 4.81
C SER A 292 -21.34 6.92 3.95
N LYS A 293 -21.42 6.76 2.63
CA LYS A 293 -20.43 7.29 1.66
C LYS A 293 -20.18 8.79 1.83
N SER A 294 -21.18 9.59 2.22
CA SER A 294 -21.06 11.04 2.42
C SER A 294 -20.32 11.43 3.69
N THR A 295 -20.04 10.47 4.58
CA THR A 295 -19.32 10.70 5.83
C THR A 295 -17.84 10.32 5.74
N ILE A 296 -17.40 9.87 4.57
CA ILE A 296 -16.00 9.51 4.34
C ILE A 296 -15.17 10.79 4.27
N SER A 297 -14.16 10.90 5.13
CA SER A 297 -13.28 12.06 5.19
C SER A 297 -11.85 11.69 5.55
N LEU A 298 -10.89 12.50 5.08
CA LEU A 298 -9.54 12.49 5.62
C LEU A 298 -9.50 13.35 6.89
N ASN A 299 -9.02 12.81 8.00
CA ASN A 299 -8.83 13.53 9.25
C ASN A 299 -7.35 13.82 9.43
N ARG A 300 -7.02 15.03 9.85
CA ARG A 300 -5.66 15.46 10.19
C ARG A 300 -5.51 15.52 11.71
N TYR A 301 -4.51 14.82 12.24
CA TYR A 301 -4.15 14.99 13.64
C TYR A 301 -3.32 16.27 13.81
N SER A 302 -3.75 17.17 14.68
CA SER A 302 -2.96 18.35 15.06
C SER A 302 -3.45 18.93 16.37
N ASP A 303 -2.53 19.51 17.14
CA ASP A 303 -2.81 20.15 18.43
C ASP A 303 -3.54 19.19 19.40
N GLY A 304 -3.17 17.91 19.38
CA GLY A 304 -3.74 16.88 20.26
C GLY A 304 -5.11 16.33 19.83
N ILE A 305 -5.63 16.73 18.66
CA ILE A 305 -6.98 16.37 18.23
C ILE A 305 -7.04 15.95 16.75
N TRP A 306 -7.99 15.08 16.43
CA TRP A 306 -8.32 14.70 15.06
C TRP A 306 -9.31 15.68 14.44
N ASN A 307 -8.89 16.36 13.38
CA ASN A 307 -9.69 17.36 12.68
C ASN A 307 -10.15 16.81 11.32
N PRO A 308 -11.46 16.60 11.09
CA PRO A 308 -11.95 16.20 9.77
C PRO A 308 -11.70 17.31 8.74
N LEU A 309 -11.18 16.93 7.58
CA LEU A 309 -10.96 17.83 6.47
C LEU A 309 -12.12 17.75 5.48
N GLU A 310 -12.40 18.88 4.82
CA GLU A 310 -13.37 18.93 3.74
C GLU A 310 -12.91 18.06 2.57
N THR A 311 -13.59 16.93 2.40
CA THR A 311 -13.23 15.86 1.48
C THR A 311 -14.32 15.73 0.43
N TYR A 312 -13.92 15.73 -0.84
CA TYR A 312 -14.83 15.68 -1.99
C TYR A 312 -14.70 14.35 -2.71
N ARG A 313 -15.83 13.66 -2.93
CA ARG A 313 -15.85 12.50 -3.83
C ARG A 313 -15.78 12.97 -5.28
N ILE A 314 -14.71 12.59 -5.99
CA ILE A 314 -14.45 13.04 -7.36
C ILE A 314 -14.78 11.98 -8.43
N GLY A 315 -14.98 10.72 -8.03
CA GLY A 315 -15.30 9.63 -8.96
C GLY A 315 -15.44 8.29 -8.28
N GLU A 316 -15.68 7.25 -9.08
CA GLU A 316 -15.69 5.85 -8.67
C GLU A 316 -15.44 4.93 -9.87
N ASP A 317 -14.95 3.72 -9.61
CA ASP A 317 -14.83 2.62 -10.58
C ASP A 317 -15.52 1.35 -10.06
N ALA A 318 -15.15 0.16 -10.54
CA ALA A 318 -15.75 -1.09 -10.07
C ALA A 318 -15.42 -1.42 -8.60
N GLU A 319 -14.24 -1.02 -8.11
CA GLU A 319 -13.66 -1.48 -6.84
C GLU A 319 -13.54 -0.36 -5.80
N TYR A 320 -13.41 0.89 -6.23
CA TYR A 320 -13.03 2.02 -5.40
C TYR A 320 -13.96 3.24 -5.56
N LEU A 321 -14.03 4.04 -4.49
CA LEU A 321 -14.45 5.45 -4.52
C LEU A 321 -13.22 6.35 -4.43
N TYR A 322 -13.20 7.43 -5.19
CA TYR A 322 -12.07 8.37 -5.24
C TYR A 322 -12.41 9.69 -4.58
N PHE A 323 -11.49 10.20 -3.77
CA PHE A 323 -11.65 11.41 -2.99
C PHE A 323 -10.46 12.35 -3.14
N GLU A 324 -10.75 13.64 -3.02
CA GLU A 324 -9.76 14.71 -3.00
C GLU A 324 -10.00 15.64 -1.82
N THR A 325 -8.93 16.06 -1.14
CA THR A 325 -8.99 16.98 -0.01
C THR A 325 -7.84 17.97 -0.07
N LYS A 326 -8.14 19.23 0.24
CA LYS A 326 -7.10 20.23 0.54
C LYS A 326 -6.60 19.99 1.95
N VAL A 327 -5.30 20.15 2.17
CA VAL A 327 -4.70 20.00 3.51
C VAL A 327 -4.06 21.32 3.96
N PRO A 328 -4.16 21.70 5.24
CA PRO A 328 -3.46 22.89 5.74
C PRO A 328 -1.96 22.65 5.98
N GLY A 329 -1.56 21.38 6.05
CA GLY A 329 -0.20 20.94 6.27
C GLY A 329 -0.14 19.43 6.45
N PHE A 330 1.05 18.87 6.43
CA PHE A 330 1.28 17.44 6.59
C PHE A 330 1.34 17.04 8.07
N SER A 331 0.84 15.86 8.39
CA SER A 331 0.68 15.33 9.73
C SER A 331 0.38 13.82 9.66
N PRO A 332 0.20 13.13 10.79
CA PRO A 332 -0.59 11.90 10.78
C PRO A 332 -2.02 12.20 10.30
N PHE A 333 -2.52 11.32 9.47
CA PHE A 333 -3.87 11.35 8.94
C PHE A 333 -4.58 10.01 9.17
N ALA A 334 -5.90 10.05 9.12
CA ALA A 334 -6.72 8.86 9.13
C ALA A 334 -7.93 9.05 8.22
N ILE A 335 -8.19 8.08 7.34
CA ILE A 335 -9.43 8.06 6.56
C ILE A 335 -10.48 7.35 7.41
N THR A 336 -11.60 8.03 7.66
CA THR A 336 -12.70 7.48 8.47
C THR A 336 -14.01 7.55 7.74
N GLY A 337 -15.00 6.82 8.27
CA GLY A 337 -16.40 6.95 7.92
C GLY A 337 -17.31 6.62 9.10
N LYS A 338 -18.57 7.04 9.00
CA LYS A 338 -19.60 6.76 10.00
C LYS A 338 -20.60 5.76 9.46
N LYS A 339 -21.16 4.94 10.35
CA LYS A 339 -22.23 4.02 9.96
C LYS A 339 -23.41 4.80 9.38
N ALA A 340 -24.03 4.27 8.33
CA ALA A 340 -25.34 4.71 7.91
C ALA A 340 -26.30 4.48 9.09
N MET A 341 -26.89 5.56 9.60
CA MET A 341 -27.90 5.46 10.64
C MET A 341 -29.11 4.75 10.01
N GLY A 342 -29.29 3.47 10.31
CA GLY A 342 -30.54 2.79 10.03
C GLY A 342 -31.63 3.48 10.83
N GLU A 343 -32.75 3.78 10.19
CA GLU A 343 -33.99 4.06 10.89
C GLU A 343 -34.23 2.92 11.89
N SER A 344 -34.03 3.22 13.17
CA SER A 344 -34.44 2.33 14.24
C SER A 344 -35.95 2.20 14.15
N GLY A 345 -36.42 0.99 13.82
CA GLY A 345 -37.84 0.65 13.80
C GLY A 345 -38.52 1.04 15.10
N GLY A 346 -39.32 2.10 15.02
CA GLY A 346 -40.44 2.32 15.90
C GLY A 346 -41.68 1.78 15.20
N GLU A 347 -42.24 0.68 15.72
CA GLU A 347 -43.64 0.36 15.47
C GLU A 347 -44.48 1.55 15.94
N GLY A 348 -45.03 2.27 14.98
CA GLY A 348 -45.96 3.37 15.16
C GLY A 348 -46.94 3.36 14.00
N ILE A 349 -48.07 2.70 14.26
CA ILE A 349 -49.27 2.51 13.44
C ILE A 349 -49.44 3.52 12.29
N ILE A 350 -49.53 2.97 11.07
CA ILE A 350 -50.01 3.66 9.87
C ILE A 350 -51.50 3.98 10.08
N VAL A 351 -51.84 5.27 10.05
CA VAL A 351 -53.18 5.71 9.64
C VAL A 351 -53.00 6.85 8.66
N GLU A 352 -53.18 6.55 7.38
CA GLU A 352 -53.39 7.55 6.34
C GLU A 352 -54.85 8.02 6.40
N PRO A 353 -55.11 9.31 6.19
CA PRO A 353 -56.07 9.62 5.15
C PRO A 353 -55.61 10.77 4.24
N THR A 354 -55.55 10.42 2.95
CA THR A 354 -56.28 11.03 1.84
C THR A 354 -56.32 12.56 1.74
N GLU A 355 -55.64 13.01 0.69
CA GLU A 355 -55.74 14.26 -0.05
C GLU A 355 -57.15 14.90 -0.16
N THR A 356 -57.24 16.23 -0.02
CA THR A 356 -58.26 17.05 -0.69
C THR A 356 -57.68 18.41 -1.07
N ALA A 357 -57.95 18.81 -2.31
CA ALA A 357 -57.25 19.85 -3.06
C ALA A 357 -57.94 21.24 -3.06
N LYS A 358 -57.10 22.27 -3.30
CA LYS A 358 -57.25 23.41 -4.24
C LYS A 358 -58.20 24.60 -3.93
N LYS A 359 -57.67 25.86 -3.99
CA LYS A 359 -57.71 26.80 -5.16
C LYS A 359 -57.30 28.29 -4.87
N GLN A 360 -56.37 28.80 -5.71
CA GLN A 360 -56.35 30.08 -6.49
C GLN A 360 -56.15 31.45 -5.78
N GLN A 361 -55.47 32.49 -6.32
CA GLN A 361 -55.18 32.98 -7.70
C GLN A 361 -53.99 34.02 -7.67
N VAL A 362 -53.02 33.99 -8.62
CA VAL A 362 -52.73 34.96 -9.74
C VAL A 362 -52.14 36.34 -9.29
N GLN A 363 -50.98 36.84 -9.78
CA GLN A 363 -50.74 37.44 -11.12
C GLN A 363 -49.26 37.84 -11.34
N ALA A 364 -48.79 37.83 -12.59
CA ALA A 364 -47.50 38.40 -13.02
C ALA A 364 -47.70 39.77 -13.70
N PRO A 365 -46.65 40.61 -13.77
CA PRO A 365 -46.46 41.46 -14.94
C PRO A 365 -45.03 41.46 -15.53
N THR A 366 -45.00 42.02 -16.73
CA THR A 366 -44.11 41.87 -17.89
C THR A 366 -42.82 42.69 -17.85
N GLU A 367 -41.74 42.07 -18.36
CA GLU A 367 -40.56 42.54 -19.13
C GLU A 367 -40.29 44.05 -19.37
N LYS A 368 -39.05 44.52 -19.08
CA LYS A 368 -38.12 45.16 -20.06
C LYS A 368 -36.73 45.57 -19.49
N ASN A 369 -35.71 45.20 -20.25
CA ASN A 369 -34.39 45.85 -20.49
C ASN A 369 -33.27 45.80 -19.43
N GLY A 370 -32.20 45.03 -19.76
CA GLY A 370 -30.81 45.27 -19.31
C GLY A 370 -29.95 44.03 -19.10
N ILE A 371 -29.21 43.57 -20.13
CA ILE A 371 -28.06 42.64 -20.05
C ILE A 371 -26.87 43.44 -20.67
N PRO A 372 -25.59 43.41 -20.21
CA PRO A 372 -24.79 42.20 -19.95
C PRO A 372 -23.78 42.33 -18.76
N ALA A 373 -22.99 41.35 -18.29
CA ALA A 373 -22.37 40.20 -18.93
C ALA A 373 -21.67 39.26 -17.89
N PHE A 374 -21.46 38.00 -18.31
CA PHE A 374 -20.42 37.02 -17.89
C PHE A 374 -20.48 36.30 -16.52
N SER A 375 -21.06 35.09 -16.50
CA SER A 375 -20.50 33.95 -15.75
C SER A 375 -21.12 32.61 -16.15
N LEU A 376 -20.80 32.06 -17.34
CA LEU A 376 -20.92 30.62 -17.56
C LEU A 376 -20.16 30.14 -18.82
N PHE A 377 -18.84 29.88 -18.74
CA PHE A 377 -18.18 28.93 -19.66
C PHE A 377 -16.86 28.42 -19.06
N ALA A 378 -16.91 27.26 -18.42
CA ALA A 378 -15.77 26.37 -18.23
C ALA A 378 -16.30 24.93 -18.24
N GLY A 379 -16.63 24.44 -19.42
CA GLY A 379 -17.21 23.11 -19.60
C GLY A 379 -17.43 22.72 -21.06
N VAL A 380 -16.59 23.19 -21.99
CA VAL A 380 -16.63 22.75 -23.41
C VAL A 380 -15.22 22.56 -24.03
N SER A 381 -14.13 22.98 -23.38
CA SER A 381 -12.80 22.95 -24.00
C SER A 381 -12.14 21.56 -24.10
N VAL A 382 -12.64 20.53 -23.40
CA VAL A 382 -12.05 19.18 -23.45
C VAL A 382 -12.67 18.31 -24.56
N LEU A 383 -13.90 18.58 -24.99
CA LEU A 383 -14.55 17.77 -26.04
C LEU A 383 -14.04 18.10 -27.46
N LEU A 384 -13.57 19.31 -27.71
CA LEU A 384 -13.08 19.72 -29.03
C LEU A 384 -11.65 19.25 -29.33
N ILE A 385 -10.84 18.98 -28.30
CA ILE A 385 -9.47 18.46 -28.47
C ILE A 385 -9.52 16.95 -28.81
N VAL A 386 -10.44 16.20 -28.21
CA VAL A 386 -10.62 14.77 -28.50
C VAL A 386 -11.16 14.54 -29.93
N MET A 387 -12.07 15.39 -30.42
CA MET A 387 -12.55 15.30 -31.82
C MET A 387 -11.50 15.70 -32.87
N GLN A 388 -10.51 16.53 -32.54
CA GLN A 388 -9.42 16.87 -33.47
C GLN A 388 -8.33 15.79 -33.54
N ILE A 389 -8.13 15.02 -32.47
CA ILE A 389 -7.18 13.89 -32.45
C ILE A 389 -7.76 12.69 -33.20
N LEU A 390 -9.08 12.45 -33.12
CA LEU A 390 -9.74 11.36 -33.85
C LEU A 390 -9.91 11.62 -35.35
N ARG A 391 -9.80 12.86 -35.83
CA ARG A 391 -9.89 13.19 -37.26
C ARG A 391 -8.53 13.18 -37.98
N LYS A 392 -7.42 12.94 -37.27
CA LYS A 392 -6.07 12.96 -37.86
C LYS A 392 -5.44 11.56 -38.04
N ASN A 393 -6.17 10.51 -37.69
CA ASN A 393 -5.73 9.12 -37.80
C ASN A 393 -6.60 8.25 -38.72
N ASP A 394 -7.41 8.86 -39.59
CA ASP A 394 -8.03 8.21 -40.76
C ASP A 394 -7.53 8.82 -42.06
#